data_AF-A0A7S2DJK5-F1
#
_entry.id   AF-A0A7S2DJK5-F1
#
_cell.length_a   1.000
_cell.length_b   1.000
_cell.length_c   1.000
_cell.angle_alpha   90.00
_cell.angle_beta   90.00
_cell.angle_gamma   90.00
#
_symmetry.space_group_name_H-M   'P 1'
#
loop_
_entity.id
_entity.type
_entity.pdbx_description
1 polymer ?
#
loop_
_entity_poly.entity_id
_entity_poly.type
_entity_poly.pdbx_seq_one_letter_code
_entity_poly.pdbx_strand_id
1 'polypeptide(L)'
;QDFYSSLYMQSCVQFDTFVQGGTVLHNYAHIFDLLTSLRRAVDHPYLIVHGGGANTHKLPDGSKPKAELTDVCALCQDTIREDGEEIKRVSKCGHAFHDDCIRA
;
A
#
# COMPACT_ATOMS: atom_id res chain seq x y z
N GLN A 1 10.16 6.53 -15.10
CA GLN A 1 11.03 5.35 -15.28
C GLN A 1 12.03 5.23 -14.13
N ASP A 2 12.56 6.35 -13.64
CA ASP A 2 13.57 6.41 -12.57
C ASP A 2 13.11 5.80 -11.25
N PHE A 3 11.83 5.97 -10.88
CA PHE A 3 11.28 5.40 -9.64
C PHE A 3 11.42 3.88 -9.56
N TYR A 4 11.04 3.17 -10.63
CA TYR A 4 11.14 1.71 -10.69
C TYR A 4 12.61 1.25 -10.62
N SER A 5 13.50 1.95 -11.33
CA SER A 5 14.93 1.62 -11.32
C SER A 5 15.54 1.75 -9.92
N SER A 6 15.20 2.81 -9.20
CA SER A 6 15.65 3.02 -7.81
C SER A 6 15.09 1.96 -6.87
N LEU A 7 13.80 1.64 -6.98
CA LEU A 7 13.15 0.61 -6.16
C LEU A 7 13.73 -0.79 -6.43
N TYR A 8 14.02 -1.09 -7.69
CA TYR A 8 14.66 -2.33 -8.10
C TYR A 8 16.08 -2.45 -7.54
N MET A 9 16.91 -1.41 -7.69
CA MET A 9 18.26 -1.38 -7.12
C MET A 9 18.23 -1.58 -5.60
N GLN A 10 17.32 -0.89 -4.91
CA GLN A 10 17.12 -1.05 -3.47
C GLN A 10 16.73 -2.49 -3.09
N SER A 11 15.80 -3.09 -3.84
CA SER A 11 15.34 -4.46 -3.60
C SER A 11 16.46 -5.48 -3.81
N CYS A 12 17.31 -5.29 -4.82
CA CYS A 12 18.48 -6.13 -5.06
C CYS A 12 19.48 -6.05 -3.90
N VAL A 13 19.80 -4.84 -3.41
CA VAL A 13 20.72 -4.67 -2.27
C VAL A 13 20.20 -5.38 -1.01
N GLN A 14 18.90 -5.29 -0.75
CA GLN A 14 18.28 -5.98 0.39
C GLN A 14 18.31 -7.50 0.22
N PHE A 15 18.01 -8.00 -0.99
CA PHE A 15 18.10 -9.41 -1.30
C PHE A 15 19.53 -9.96 -1.15
N ASP A 16 20.52 -9.25 -1.67
CA ASP A 16 21.94 -9.62 -1.56
C ASP A 16 22.39 -9.73 -0.11
N THR A 17 21.87 -8.86 0.77
CA THR A 17 22.12 -8.94 2.22
C THR A 17 21.61 -10.26 2.82
N PHE A 18 20.42 -10.72 2.41
CA PHE A 18 19.88 -12.00 2.86
C PHE A 18 20.64 -13.20 2.29
N VAL A 19 21.13 -13.09 1.05
CA VAL A 19 21.97 -14.13 0.42
C VAL A 19 23.31 -14.24 1.13
N GLN A 20 24.00 -13.13 1.37
CA GLN A 20 25.27 -13.09 2.10
C GLN A 20 25.13 -13.59 3.54
N GLY A 21 24.00 -13.29 4.18
CA GLY A 21 23.68 -13.81 5.51
C GLY A 21 23.26 -15.28 5.53
N GLY A 22 23.01 -15.92 4.39
CA GLY A 22 22.50 -17.30 4.31
C GLY A 22 21.09 -17.47 4.91
N THR A 23 20.34 -16.39 5.10
CA THR A 23 19.04 -16.37 5.79
C THR A 23 17.86 -16.18 4.85
N VAL A 24 18.04 -16.49 3.55
CA VAL A 24 17.01 -16.34 2.51
C VAL A 24 15.72 -17.08 2.88
N LEU A 25 15.82 -18.33 3.36
CA LEU A 25 14.66 -19.12 3.75
C LEU A 25 13.93 -18.54 4.97
N HIS A 26 14.68 -18.01 5.93
CA HIS A 26 14.14 -17.41 7.15
C HIS A 26 13.41 -16.09 6.85
N ASN A 27 13.91 -15.31 5.90
CA ASN A 27 13.38 -14.01 5.52
C ASN A 27 12.44 -14.05 4.30
N TYR A 28 11.85 -15.21 3.99
CA TYR A 28 11.03 -15.37 2.78
C TYR A 28 9.84 -14.40 2.71
N ALA A 29 9.23 -14.05 3.86
CA ALA A 29 8.19 -13.04 3.94
C ALA A 29 8.69 -11.66 3.47
N HIS A 30 9.87 -11.23 3.95
CA HIS A 30 10.48 -9.97 3.54
C HIS A 30 10.85 -9.97 2.05
N ILE A 31 11.32 -11.09 1.50
CA ILE A 31 11.61 -11.21 0.07
C ILE A 31 10.31 -11.11 -0.74
N PHE A 32 9.23 -11.73 -0.28
CA PHE A 32 7.93 -11.64 -0.93
C PHE A 32 7.38 -10.21 -0.92
N ASP A 33 7.59 -9.47 0.17
CA ASP A 33 7.21 -8.05 0.26
C ASP A 33 7.95 -7.21 -0.77
N LEU A 34 9.25 -7.43 -0.96
CA LEU A 34 10.04 -6.74 -1.99
C LEU A 34 9.48 -7.01 -3.39
N LEU A 35 9.18 -8.27 -3.71
CA LEU A 35 8.59 -8.65 -5.00
C LEU A 35 7.19 -8.06 -5.20
N THR A 36 6.39 -8.01 -4.13
CA THR A 36 5.05 -7.41 -4.16
C THR A 36 5.13 -5.91 -4.41
N SER A 37 6.12 -5.22 -3.82
CA SER A 37 6.38 -3.82 -4.09
C SER A 37 6.79 -3.59 -5.56
N LEU A 38 7.67 -4.43 -6.13
CA LEU A 38 8.08 -4.28 -7.52
C LEU A 38 6.91 -4.46 -8.50
N ARG A 39 6.03 -5.43 -8.26
CA ARG A 39 4.82 -5.64 -9.08
C ARG A 39 3.90 -4.42 -9.08
N ARG A 40 3.61 -3.88 -7.90
CA ARG A 40 2.78 -2.68 -7.75
C ARG A 40 3.39 -1.44 -8.40
N ALA A 41 4.72 -1.35 -8.44
CA ALA A 41 5.43 -0.22 -9.06
C ALA A 41 5.31 -0.23 -10.59
N VAL A 42 5.07 -1.41 -11.20
CA VAL A 42 4.81 -1.56 -12.64
C VAL A 42 3.38 -1.15 -12.97
N ASP A 43 2.41 -1.38 -12.07
CA ASP A 43 1.02 -0.98 -12.27
C ASP A 43 0.85 0.54 -12.18
N HIS A 44 1.24 1.14 -11.05
CA HIS A 44 1.21 2.60 -10.88
C HIS A 44 2.03 3.06 -9.65
N PRO A 45 2.90 4.10 -9.77
CA PRO A 45 3.74 4.55 -8.66
C PRO A 45 2.95 5.01 -7.42
N TYR A 46 1.72 5.50 -7.59
CA TYR A 46 0.83 5.86 -6.48
C TYR A 46 0.54 4.67 -5.56
N LEU A 47 0.47 3.44 -6.08
CA LEU A 47 0.21 2.26 -5.28
C LEU A 47 1.36 1.93 -4.33
N ILE A 48 2.59 2.38 -4.60
CA ILE A 48 3.72 2.23 -3.68
C ILE A 48 3.71 3.32 -2.62
N VAL A 49 3.43 4.55 -3.02
CA VAL A 49 3.49 5.72 -2.13
C VAL A 49 2.28 5.78 -1.19
N HIS A 50 1.09 5.45 -1.69
CA HIS A 50 -0.18 5.63 -0.97
C HIS A 50 -0.95 4.34 -0.73
N GLY A 51 -0.68 3.27 -1.47
CA GLY A 51 -1.48 2.04 -1.39
C GLY A 51 -1.22 1.15 -0.17
N GLY A 52 -0.68 1.69 0.93
CA GLY A 52 -0.56 0.99 2.21
C GLY A 52 0.22 -0.31 2.15
N GLY A 53 1.32 -0.37 1.39
CA GLY A 53 2.14 -1.59 1.24
C GLY A 53 3.63 -1.28 1.16
N ALA A 54 4.20 -0.94 2.31
CA ALA A 54 5.65 -0.96 2.57
C ALA A 54 5.93 -0.85 4.08
N ASN A 55 5.05 -0.20 4.85
CA ASN A 55 5.26 0.08 6.28
C ASN A 55 4.08 -0.36 7.21
N THR A 56 3.10 -1.09 6.67
CA THR A 56 1.81 -1.40 7.33
C THR A 56 1.60 -2.87 7.66
N HIS A 57 2.54 -3.77 7.30
CA HIS A 57 2.67 -5.05 8.01
C HIS A 57 3.32 -4.83 9.39
N LYS A 58 2.82 -3.82 10.14
CA LYS A 58 2.83 -3.94 11.59
C LYS A 58 1.97 -5.17 11.86
N LEU A 59 2.57 -6.21 12.45
CA LEU A 59 1.77 -7.18 13.20
C LEU A 59 0.76 -6.39 14.05
N PRO A 60 -0.48 -6.84 14.19
CA PRO A 60 -1.51 -6.11 14.91
C PRO A 60 -1.11 -6.00 16.38
N ASP A 61 -0.29 -5.01 16.70
CA ASP A 61 -0.14 -4.48 18.03
C ASP A 61 -1.33 -3.53 18.21
N GLY A 62 -2.13 -3.78 19.25
CA GLY A 62 -3.48 -3.23 19.47
C GLY A 62 -3.56 -1.71 19.70
N SER A 63 -2.60 -0.95 19.21
CA SER A 63 -2.44 0.48 19.39
C SER A 63 -2.79 1.19 18.08
N LYS A 64 -4.08 1.47 17.87
CA LYS A 64 -4.58 2.27 16.74
C LYS A 64 -3.88 3.64 16.74
N PRO A 65 -3.09 4.02 15.72
CA PRO A 65 -2.64 5.40 15.62
C PRO A 65 -3.84 6.25 15.20
N LYS A 66 -4.18 7.21 16.05
CA LYS A 66 -5.18 8.26 15.82
C LYS A 66 -4.60 9.27 14.81
N ALA A 67 -4.55 8.90 13.53
CA ALA A 67 -4.42 9.87 12.45
C ALA A 67 -5.83 10.21 11.98
N GLU A 68 -6.14 11.49 11.79
CA GLU A 68 -7.39 11.94 11.18
C GLU A 68 -7.60 11.19 9.86
N LEU A 69 -8.50 10.22 9.89
CA LEU A 69 -8.76 9.32 8.79
C LEU A 69 -9.74 10.03 7.86
N THR A 70 -9.21 10.89 6.99
CA THR A 70 -9.95 11.24 5.78
C THR A 70 -10.15 9.95 5.00
N ASP A 71 -11.39 9.51 4.85
CA ASP A 71 -11.67 8.27 4.12
C ASP A 71 -11.28 8.47 2.66
N VAL A 72 -10.55 7.53 2.08
CA VAL A 72 -10.14 7.57 0.67
C VAL A 72 -11.05 6.65 -0.13
N CYS A 73 -11.58 7.13 -1.25
CA CYS A 73 -12.40 6.31 -2.13
C CYS A 73 -11.56 5.22 -2.80
N ALA A 74 -11.96 3.95 -2.68
CA ALA A 74 -11.23 2.84 -3.29
C ALA A 74 -11.41 2.71 -4.83
N LEU A 75 -12.20 3.57 -5.47
CA LEU A 75 -12.42 3.58 -6.93
C LEU A 75 -11.63 4.69 -7.63
N CYS A 76 -11.81 5.95 -7.22
CA CYS A 76 -11.09 7.09 -7.81
C CYS A 76 -9.82 7.49 -7.03
N GLN A 77 -9.63 6.97 -5.82
CA GLN A 77 -8.48 7.25 -4.94
C GLN A 77 -8.41 8.71 -4.44
N ASP A 78 -9.50 9.47 -4.59
CA ASP A 78 -9.64 10.82 -4.02
C ASP A 78 -10.17 10.77 -2.58
N THR A 79 -9.91 11.86 -1.84
CA THR A 79 -10.38 12.01 -0.46
C THR A 79 -11.89 12.28 -0.42
N ILE A 80 -12.59 11.54 0.43
CA ILE A 80 -14.00 11.73 0.73
C ILE A 80 -14.06 12.85 1.77
N ARG A 81 -14.45 14.06 1.35
CA ARG A 81 -14.62 15.23 2.24
C ARG A 81 -15.96 15.12 2.98
N GLU A 82 -15.98 15.46 4.26
CA GLU A 82 -17.21 15.38 5.09
C GLU A 82 -18.17 16.55 4.83
N ASP A 83 -17.70 17.60 4.16
CA ASP A 83 -18.26 18.96 4.20
C ASP A 83 -18.86 19.45 2.86
N GLY A 84 -18.99 18.61 1.85
CA GLY A 84 -19.70 18.98 0.61
C GLY A 84 -19.99 17.82 -0.34
N GLU A 85 -21.27 17.47 -0.47
CA GLU A 85 -21.91 16.73 -1.58
C GLU A 85 -21.36 15.36 -2.04
N GLU A 86 -20.42 14.74 -1.34
CA GLU A 86 -19.95 13.39 -1.68
C GLU A 86 -20.28 12.36 -0.60
N ILE A 87 -21.41 11.67 -0.75
CA ILE A 87 -21.90 10.69 0.23
C ILE A 87 -20.92 9.50 0.31
N LYS A 88 -20.38 9.24 1.50
CA LYS A 88 -19.58 8.05 1.82
C LYS A 88 -20.46 6.79 1.80
N ARG A 89 -20.12 5.82 0.95
CA ARG A 89 -20.68 4.47 0.96
C ARG A 89 -19.66 3.48 1.50
N VAL A 90 -20.02 2.74 2.56
CA VAL A 90 -19.16 1.72 3.16
C VAL A 90 -19.69 0.33 2.82
N SER A 91 -18.85 -0.47 2.18
CA SER A 91 -19.14 -1.88 1.88
C SER A 91 -19.07 -2.75 3.14
N LYS A 92 -19.66 -3.96 3.10
CA LYS A 92 -19.60 -4.92 4.23
C LYS A 92 -18.17 -5.31 4.63
N CYS A 93 -17.20 -5.20 3.72
CA CYS A 93 -15.78 -5.45 3.97
C CYS A 93 -15.03 -4.21 4.48
N GLY A 94 -15.72 -3.08 4.70
CA GLY A 94 -15.15 -1.88 5.33
C GLY A 94 -14.53 -0.86 4.38
N HIS A 95 -14.53 -1.10 3.06
CA HIS A 95 -14.03 -0.13 2.09
C HIS A 95 -15.04 1.00 1.86
N ALA A 96 -14.55 2.23 1.74
CA ALA A 96 -15.30 3.44 1.49
C ALA A 96 -15.23 3.89 0.02
N PHE A 97 -16.33 4.43 -0.49
CA PHE A 97 -16.48 4.90 -1.87
C PHE A 97 -17.31 6.19 -1.91
N HIS A 98 -17.10 7.03 -2.93
CA HIS A 98 -18.08 8.06 -3.30
C HIS A 98 -19.35 7.42 -3.86
N ASP A 99 -20.51 8.01 -3.58
CA ASP A 99 -21.79 7.52 -4.14
C ASP A 99 -21.81 7.58 -5.66
N ASP A 100 -21.15 8.56 -6.28
CA ASP A 100 -21.01 8.64 -7.74
C ASP A 100 -20.11 7.53 -8.28
N CYS A 101 -18.99 7.24 -7.60
CA CYS A 101 -18.07 6.19 -8.04
C CYS A 101 -18.72 4.80 -8.01
N ILE A 102 -19.61 4.52 -7.06
CA ILE A 102 -20.28 3.20 -6.98
C ILE A 102 -21.51 3.09 -7.88
N ARG A 103 -22.02 4.21 -8.41
CA ARG A 103 -23.19 4.25 -9.31
C ARG A 103 -22.83 4.43 -10.79
N ALA A 104 -21.58 4.77 -11.09
CA ALA A 104 -21.05 4.92 -12.44
C ALA A 104 -21.03 3.59 -13.22
#